data_AF-A0A2E9Z6N6-F1
#
_entry.id   AF-A0A2E9Z6N6-F1
#
_cell.length_a   1.000
_cell.length_b   1.000
_cell.length_c   1.000
_cell.angle_alpha   90.00
_cell.angle_beta   90.00
_cell.angle_gamma   90.00
#
_symmetry.space_group_name_H-M   'P 1'
#
loop_
_entity.id
_entity.type
_entity.pdbx_description
1 polymer ?
#
loop_
_entity_poly.entity_id
_entity_poly.type
_entity_poly.pdbx_seq_one_letter_code
_entity_poly.pdbx_strand_id
1 'polypeptide(L)'
;MKLFNPFFISIQVLFVVLVLRSDSRAADDTSCAALLYPLESEIESIKGMGGIWGLFEKNYKVRNHARVSLKLDSKIMVLTFNLRHLCETQNGIPFGEIARVIVPILKEKGEQAFKEEMVNIGHTWIKAEELVVYARFAEKNQNRKLDFNVTSKTIAEAQPFVDRMVALAQKIGEIESDVILADAKVLISDIEKYIATTPYIIQALKENGEVPHARYITGDSDAM
;
A
#
# COMPACT_ATOMS: atom_id res chain seq x y z
N MET A 1 45.44 -16.13 53.69
CA MET A 1 45.60 -14.77 53.14
C MET A 1 45.69 -14.92 51.62
N LYS A 2 44.56 -14.83 50.89
CA LYS A 2 44.52 -14.99 49.43
C LYS A 2 44.77 -13.61 48.80
N LEU A 3 45.86 -13.49 48.06
CA LEU A 3 46.17 -12.29 47.27
C LEU A 3 45.12 -12.13 46.16
N PHE A 4 44.31 -11.08 46.28
CA PHE A 4 43.44 -10.62 45.19
C PHE A 4 44.33 -10.03 44.09
N ASN A 5 44.30 -10.65 42.92
CA ASN A 5 45.09 -10.24 41.77
C ASN A 5 44.43 -9.02 41.08
N PRO A 6 45.05 -7.82 41.11
CA PRO A 6 44.41 -6.59 40.63
C PRO A 6 44.18 -6.58 39.12
N PHE A 7 44.81 -7.49 38.37
CA PHE A 7 44.71 -7.57 36.91
C PHE A 7 43.34 -8.05 36.40
N PHE A 8 42.63 -8.87 37.18
CA PHE A 8 41.31 -9.39 36.79
C PHE A 8 40.19 -8.36 36.92
N ILE A 9 40.36 -7.37 37.81
CA ILE A 9 39.38 -6.28 38.00
C ILE A 9 39.44 -5.30 36.83
N SER A 10 40.65 -5.03 36.32
CA SER A 10 40.86 -4.09 35.19
C SER A 10 40.20 -4.56 33.89
N ILE A 11 40.20 -5.88 33.63
CA ILE A 11 39.62 -6.46 32.40
C ILE A 11 38.08 -6.46 32.46
N GLN A 12 37.49 -6.70 33.62
CA GLN A 12 36.03 -6.63 33.78
C GLN A 12 35.49 -5.21 33.64
N VAL A 13 36.21 -4.20 34.13
CA VAL A 13 35.80 -2.79 33.98
C VAL A 13 35.89 -2.33 32.52
N LEU A 14 36.89 -2.79 31.75
CA LEU A 14 37.04 -2.45 30.34
C LEU A 14 35.89 -3.01 29.47
N PHE A 15 35.43 -4.24 29.77
CA PHE A 15 34.27 -4.84 29.10
C PHE A 15 32.95 -4.12 29.42
N VAL A 16 32.76 -3.67 30.66
CA VAL A 16 31.54 -2.91 31.05
C VAL A 16 31.49 -1.54 30.37
N VAL A 17 32.63 -0.86 30.19
CA VAL A 17 32.70 0.43 29.49
C VAL A 17 32.48 0.30 27.98
N LEU A 18 32.91 -0.82 27.37
CA LEU A 18 32.66 -1.08 25.95
C LEU A 18 31.20 -1.47 25.65
N VAL A 19 30.53 -2.18 26.58
CA VAL A 19 29.10 -2.52 26.45
C VAL A 19 28.21 -1.28 26.68
N LEU A 20 28.64 -0.31 27.47
CA LEU A 20 27.91 0.95 27.71
C LEU A 20 28.11 2.02 26.62
N ARG A 21 28.95 1.75 25.61
CA ARG A 21 29.17 2.64 24.44
C ARG A 21 28.71 2.02 23.12
N SER A 22 27.74 1.13 23.16
CA SER A 22 26.81 1.08 22.04
C SER A 22 26.07 2.41 22.03
N ASP A 23 26.51 3.34 21.19
CA ASP A 23 25.69 4.47 20.76
C ASP A 23 24.37 3.92 20.22
N SER A 24 23.38 3.72 21.10
CA SER A 24 21.99 3.80 20.69
C SER A 24 21.73 5.28 20.41
N ARG A 25 22.25 5.76 19.27
CA ARG A 25 21.46 6.71 18.49
C ARG A 25 20.18 5.96 18.20
N ALA A 26 19.17 6.15 19.04
CA ALA A 26 17.80 6.01 18.63
C ALA A 26 17.65 7.00 17.48
N ALA A 27 17.99 6.56 16.26
CA ALA A 27 17.32 7.08 15.09
C ALA A 27 15.84 6.90 15.41
N ASP A 28 15.10 7.99 15.32
CA ASP A 28 13.65 7.97 15.42
C ASP A 28 13.15 7.15 14.22
N ASP A 29 13.19 5.82 14.35
CA ASP A 29 12.99 4.84 13.29
C ASP A 29 11.48 4.72 13.07
N THR A 30 10.88 5.84 12.67
CA THR A 30 9.45 5.91 12.38
C THR A 30 9.19 4.97 11.22
N SER A 31 8.44 3.90 11.45
CA SER A 31 8.12 2.96 10.38
C SER A 31 7.22 3.61 9.32
N CYS A 32 7.27 3.11 8.08
CA CYS A 32 6.39 3.60 7.02
C CYS A 32 4.90 3.52 7.42
N ALA A 33 4.52 2.43 8.09
CA ALA A 33 3.16 2.27 8.61
C ALA A 33 2.79 3.35 9.63
N ALA A 34 3.72 3.74 10.52
CA ALA A 34 3.49 4.81 11.48
C ALA A 34 3.32 6.18 10.80
N LEU A 35 4.02 6.44 9.70
CA LEU A 35 3.84 7.65 8.89
C LEU A 35 2.49 7.68 8.17
N LEU A 36 2.01 6.53 7.70
CA LEU A 36 0.76 6.41 6.95
C LEU A 36 -0.48 6.43 7.85
N TYR A 37 -0.36 5.96 9.09
CA TYR A 37 -1.48 5.77 10.01
C TYR A 37 -2.36 7.01 10.23
N PRO A 38 -1.83 8.24 10.45
CA PRO A 38 -2.68 9.42 10.64
C PRO A 38 -3.62 9.66 9.47
N LEU A 39 -3.10 9.53 8.24
CA LEU A 39 -3.85 9.68 7.00
C LEU A 39 -4.97 8.63 6.91
N GLU A 40 -4.66 7.37 7.20
CA GLU A 40 -5.64 6.28 7.18
C GLU A 40 -6.73 6.44 8.24
N SER A 41 -6.37 6.91 9.43
CA SER A 41 -7.30 7.11 10.54
C SER A 41 -8.35 8.17 10.20
N GLU A 42 -7.94 9.28 9.57
CA GLU A 42 -8.88 10.32 9.13
C GLU A 42 -9.83 9.83 8.05
N ILE A 43 -9.32 9.07 7.08
CA ILE A 43 -10.14 8.46 6.02
C ILE A 43 -11.13 7.46 6.61
N GLU A 44 -10.70 6.59 7.53
CA GLU A 44 -11.58 5.60 8.14
C GLU A 44 -12.66 6.28 8.98
N SER A 45 -12.34 7.38 9.66
CA SER A 45 -13.34 8.21 10.36
C SER A 45 -14.42 8.73 9.40
N ILE A 46 -14.03 9.27 8.24
CA ILE A 46 -14.99 9.75 7.23
C ILE A 46 -15.80 8.58 6.64
N LYS A 47 -15.14 7.47 6.34
CA LYS A 47 -15.77 6.25 5.83
C LYS A 47 -16.79 5.68 6.82
N GLY A 48 -16.51 5.71 8.12
CA GLY A 48 -17.46 5.33 9.18
C GLY A 48 -18.74 6.16 9.18
N MET A 49 -18.70 7.39 8.63
CA MET A 49 -19.88 8.24 8.44
C MET A 49 -20.63 7.98 7.11
N GLY A 50 -20.12 7.08 6.28
CA GLY A 50 -20.63 6.75 4.94
C GLY A 50 -19.83 7.37 3.79
N GLY A 51 -18.64 7.92 4.05
CA GLY A 51 -17.87 8.65 3.06
C GLY A 51 -18.42 10.05 2.78
N ILE A 52 -17.77 10.81 1.89
CA ILE A 52 -18.30 12.08 1.40
C ILE A 52 -19.65 11.86 0.72
N TRP A 53 -19.80 10.75 -0.01
CA TRP A 53 -21.08 10.40 -0.63
C TRP A 53 -22.21 10.24 0.38
N GLY A 54 -22.02 9.43 1.43
CA GLY A 54 -23.04 9.21 2.45
C GLY A 54 -23.37 10.48 3.24
N LEU A 55 -22.38 11.33 3.52
CA LEU A 55 -22.61 12.64 4.13
C LEU A 55 -23.46 13.55 3.25
N PHE A 56 -23.18 13.62 1.95
CA PHE A 56 -23.98 14.41 1.00
C PHE A 56 -25.42 13.91 0.88
N GLU A 57 -25.60 12.59 0.81
CA GLU A 57 -26.93 11.98 0.68
C GLU A 57 -27.82 12.32 1.88
N LYS A 58 -27.26 12.24 3.09
CA LYS A 58 -27.98 12.55 4.35
C LYS A 58 -28.42 14.01 4.44
N ASN A 59 -27.60 14.95 3.98
CA ASN A 59 -27.81 16.38 4.24
C ASN A 59 -28.59 17.11 3.14
N TYR A 60 -28.39 16.78 1.87
CA TYR A 60 -28.95 17.56 0.78
C TYR A 60 -30.02 16.82 -0.04
N LYS A 61 -30.11 15.49 0.02
CA LYS A 61 -31.10 14.64 -0.70
C LYS A 61 -31.22 14.93 -2.21
N VAL A 62 -30.13 15.35 -2.83
CA VAL A 62 -30.07 15.77 -4.25
C VAL A 62 -29.34 14.71 -5.09
N ARG A 63 -30.03 14.18 -6.11
CA ARG A 63 -29.55 13.05 -6.93
C ARG A 63 -28.31 13.35 -7.77
N ASN A 64 -28.10 14.61 -8.18
CA ASN A 64 -27.08 14.97 -9.18
C ASN A 64 -25.64 15.06 -8.65
N HIS A 65 -25.41 14.79 -7.36
CA HIS A 65 -24.09 14.98 -6.74
C HIS A 65 -23.36 13.68 -6.42
N ALA A 66 -24.05 12.54 -6.48
CA ALA A 66 -23.48 11.23 -6.19
C ALA A 66 -22.23 10.94 -7.02
N ARG A 67 -22.20 11.36 -8.29
CA ARG A 67 -21.04 11.16 -9.16
C ARG A 67 -19.77 11.86 -8.64
N VAL A 68 -19.90 13.08 -8.12
CA VAL A 68 -18.73 13.86 -7.66
C VAL A 68 -18.27 13.33 -6.31
N SER A 69 -19.18 13.14 -5.36
CA SER A 69 -18.83 12.67 -4.02
C SER A 69 -18.26 11.24 -4.03
N LEU A 70 -18.89 10.30 -4.78
CA LEU A 70 -18.34 8.95 -4.96
C LEU A 70 -16.98 8.97 -5.67
N LYS A 71 -16.79 9.87 -6.65
CA LYS A 71 -15.49 9.98 -7.32
C LYS A 71 -14.43 10.46 -6.34
N LEU A 72 -14.72 11.42 -5.47
CA LEU A 72 -13.77 11.85 -4.44
C LEU A 72 -13.40 10.70 -3.50
N ASP A 73 -14.40 10.01 -2.95
CA ASP A 73 -14.19 8.84 -2.09
C ASP A 73 -13.31 7.79 -2.79
N SER A 74 -13.62 7.47 -4.05
CA SER A 74 -12.83 6.53 -4.86
C SER A 74 -11.38 6.98 -5.06
N LYS A 75 -11.13 8.26 -5.35
CA LYS A 75 -9.76 8.75 -5.58
C LYS A 75 -8.91 8.75 -4.32
N ILE A 76 -9.49 9.09 -3.17
CA ILE A 76 -8.82 8.98 -1.87
C ILE A 76 -8.51 7.52 -1.54
N MET A 77 -9.45 6.60 -1.80
CA MET A 77 -9.20 5.18 -1.60
C MET A 77 -8.08 4.64 -2.49
N VAL A 78 -8.05 5.01 -3.77
CA VAL A 78 -6.96 4.64 -4.68
C VAL A 78 -5.62 5.16 -4.18
N LEU A 79 -5.55 6.44 -3.79
CA LEU A 79 -4.32 7.01 -3.24
C LEU A 79 -3.83 6.23 -2.01
N THR A 80 -4.71 6.02 -1.04
CA THR A 80 -4.39 5.37 0.24
C THR A 80 -3.98 3.92 0.07
N PHE A 81 -4.68 3.17 -0.79
CA PHE A 81 -4.33 1.79 -1.11
C PHE A 81 -2.92 1.68 -1.70
N ASN A 82 -2.54 2.60 -2.59
CA ASN A 82 -1.20 2.60 -3.18
C ASN A 82 -0.13 3.05 -2.18
N LEU A 83 -0.42 4.01 -1.29
CA LEU A 83 0.50 4.38 -0.20
C LEU A 83 0.75 3.19 0.74
N ARG A 84 -0.30 2.46 1.09
CA ARG A 84 -0.19 1.25 1.91
C ARG A 84 0.68 0.19 1.24
N HIS A 85 0.42 -0.08 -0.04
CA HIS A 85 1.24 -1.00 -0.83
C HIS A 85 2.72 -0.63 -0.81
N LEU A 86 3.07 0.66 -0.93
CA LEU A 86 4.45 1.12 -0.82
C LEU A 86 5.08 0.79 0.54
N CYS A 87 4.33 0.99 1.64
CA CYS A 87 4.80 0.64 2.97
C CYS A 87 4.96 -0.86 3.18
N GLU A 88 3.96 -1.67 2.78
CA GLU A 88 3.97 -3.12 2.95
C GLU A 88 5.06 -3.79 2.12
N THR A 89 5.42 -3.19 0.98
CA THR A 89 6.41 -3.73 0.03
C THR A 89 7.75 -2.98 0.04
N GLN A 90 8.01 -2.17 1.07
CA GLN A 90 9.21 -1.34 1.18
C GLN A 90 10.50 -2.12 0.89
N ASN A 91 10.58 -3.37 1.39
CA ASN A 91 11.75 -4.24 1.28
C ASN A 91 11.58 -5.43 0.32
N GLY A 92 10.58 -5.39 -0.56
CA GLY A 92 10.28 -6.46 -1.51
C GLY A 92 8.79 -6.74 -1.60
N ILE A 93 8.34 -7.23 -2.76
CA ILE A 93 6.96 -7.68 -2.94
C ILE A 93 6.90 -9.17 -2.58
N PRO A 94 6.29 -9.56 -1.45
CA PRO A 94 6.16 -10.97 -1.11
C PRO A 94 5.29 -11.69 -2.16
N PHE A 95 5.50 -12.99 -2.33
CA PHE A 95 4.64 -13.76 -3.21
C PHE A 95 3.20 -13.79 -2.67
N GLY A 96 2.29 -13.18 -3.45
CA GLY A 96 0.86 -13.37 -3.30
C GLY A 96 0.47 -14.84 -3.51
N GLU A 97 -0.79 -15.16 -3.19
CA GLU A 97 -1.30 -16.54 -3.23
C GLU A 97 -1.06 -17.23 -4.57
N ILE A 98 -1.35 -16.53 -5.67
CA ILE A 98 -1.12 -17.03 -7.03
C ILE A 98 0.36 -17.31 -7.27
N ALA A 99 1.24 -16.36 -6.93
CA ALA A 99 2.68 -16.47 -7.20
C ALA A 99 3.30 -17.64 -6.44
N ARG A 100 2.83 -17.91 -5.20
CA ARG A 100 3.26 -19.07 -4.41
C ARG A 100 2.97 -20.40 -5.08
N VAL A 101 1.92 -20.48 -5.89
CA VAL A 101 1.55 -21.69 -6.64
C VAL A 101 2.30 -21.76 -7.98
N ILE A 102 2.23 -20.71 -8.78
CA ILE A 102 2.68 -20.80 -10.18
C ILE A 102 4.20 -20.69 -10.35
N VAL A 103 4.90 -19.95 -9.48
CA VAL A 103 6.35 -19.75 -9.61
C VAL A 103 7.12 -21.07 -9.45
N PRO A 104 6.86 -21.93 -8.44
CA PRO A 104 7.52 -23.23 -8.34
C PRO A 104 7.27 -24.14 -9.54
N ILE A 105 6.02 -24.23 -10.01
CA ILE A 105 5.63 -25.08 -11.15
C ILE A 105 6.34 -24.61 -12.42
N LEU A 106 6.34 -23.29 -12.68
CA LEU A 106 7.02 -22.71 -13.82
C LEU A 106 8.52 -22.98 -13.82
N LYS A 107 9.17 -22.93 -12.64
CA LYS A 107 10.60 -23.25 -12.49
C LYS A 107 10.92 -24.72 -12.73
N GLU A 108 10.08 -25.61 -12.24
CA GLU A 108 10.27 -27.05 -12.35
C GLU A 108 10.05 -27.53 -13.78
N LYS A 109 8.97 -27.08 -14.43
CA LYS A 109 8.50 -27.64 -15.70
C LYS A 109 8.93 -26.82 -16.92
N GLY A 110 9.29 -25.56 -16.71
CA GLY A 110 9.51 -24.60 -17.80
C GLY A 110 8.21 -24.08 -18.41
N GLU A 111 8.34 -23.03 -19.23
CA GLU A 111 7.21 -22.23 -19.72
C GLU A 111 6.20 -23.04 -20.53
N GLN A 112 6.66 -23.87 -21.47
CA GLN A 112 5.76 -24.60 -22.38
C GLN A 112 4.91 -25.62 -21.63
N ALA A 113 5.54 -26.45 -20.79
CA ALA A 113 4.84 -27.47 -20.01
C ALA A 113 3.91 -26.84 -18.97
N PHE A 114 4.30 -25.72 -18.36
CA PHE A 114 3.41 -24.94 -17.49
C PHE A 114 2.15 -24.49 -18.24
N LYS A 115 2.30 -23.92 -19.45
CA LYS A 115 1.13 -23.46 -20.23
C LYS A 115 0.21 -24.60 -20.63
N GLU A 116 0.76 -25.73 -21.06
CA GLU A 116 0.00 -26.93 -21.37
C GLU A 116 -0.79 -27.43 -20.15
N GLU A 117 -0.16 -27.43 -18.97
CA GLU A 117 -0.83 -27.79 -17.71
C GLU A 117 -1.98 -26.85 -17.38
N MET A 118 -1.77 -25.53 -17.50
CA MET A 118 -2.84 -24.54 -17.29
C MET A 118 -4.02 -24.76 -18.25
N VAL A 119 -3.74 -25.08 -19.52
CA VAL A 119 -4.80 -25.39 -20.49
C VAL A 119 -5.53 -26.69 -20.15
N ASN A 120 -4.81 -27.71 -19.70
CA ASN A 120 -5.40 -28.99 -19.31
C ASN A 120 -6.36 -28.85 -18.11
N ILE A 121 -6.14 -27.88 -17.22
CA ILE A 121 -7.04 -27.56 -16.10
C ILE A 121 -8.13 -26.54 -16.46
N GLY A 122 -8.30 -26.22 -17.74
CA GLY A 122 -9.42 -25.42 -18.25
C GLY A 122 -9.12 -23.94 -18.48
N HIS A 123 -7.87 -23.49 -18.37
CA HIS A 123 -7.49 -22.14 -18.78
C HIS A 123 -7.35 -22.01 -20.30
N THR A 124 -7.46 -20.78 -20.80
CA THR A 124 -7.05 -20.47 -22.18
C THR A 124 -5.53 -20.34 -22.25
N TRP A 125 -4.98 -20.53 -23.45
CA TRP A 125 -3.56 -20.28 -23.68
C TRP A 125 -3.14 -18.84 -23.33
N ILE A 126 -3.99 -17.86 -23.66
CA ILE A 126 -3.80 -16.44 -23.29
C ILE A 126 -3.71 -16.31 -21.76
N LYS A 127 -4.59 -16.98 -21.01
CA LYS A 127 -4.55 -16.91 -19.55
C LYS A 127 -3.28 -17.54 -18.99
N ALA A 128 -2.83 -18.64 -19.58
CA ALA A 128 -1.57 -19.26 -19.20
C ALA A 128 -0.37 -18.33 -19.46
N GLU A 129 -0.39 -17.58 -20.56
CA GLU A 129 0.62 -16.56 -20.86
C GLU A 129 0.64 -15.41 -19.84
N GLU A 130 -0.53 -14.90 -19.45
CA GLU A 130 -0.65 -13.90 -18.38
C GLU A 130 -0.03 -14.40 -17.06
N LEU A 131 -0.27 -15.67 -16.71
CA LEU A 131 0.31 -16.28 -15.50
C LEU A 131 1.83 -16.39 -15.58
N VAL A 132 2.39 -16.73 -16.74
CA VAL A 132 3.85 -16.72 -16.94
C VAL A 132 4.43 -15.32 -16.77
N VAL A 133 3.77 -14.30 -17.35
CA VAL A 133 4.19 -12.90 -17.19
C VAL A 133 4.16 -12.48 -15.72
N TYR A 134 3.07 -12.79 -15.02
CA TYR A 134 2.94 -12.48 -13.60
C TYR A 134 3.97 -13.22 -12.73
N ALA A 135 4.21 -14.52 -12.98
CA ALA A 135 5.21 -15.30 -12.24
C ALA A 135 6.60 -14.63 -12.33
N ARG A 136 7.02 -14.24 -13.53
CA ARG A 136 8.28 -13.53 -13.77
C ARG A 136 8.31 -12.16 -13.09
N PHE A 137 7.20 -11.43 -13.11
CA PHE A 137 7.06 -10.17 -12.39
C PHE A 137 7.24 -10.38 -10.88
N ALA A 138 6.55 -11.35 -10.29
CA ALA A 138 6.60 -11.64 -8.85
C ALA A 138 8.03 -12.00 -8.41
N GLU A 139 8.70 -12.88 -9.15
CA GLU A 139 10.09 -13.24 -8.88
C GLU A 139 11.04 -12.05 -8.94
N LYS A 140 10.94 -11.25 -10.01
CA LYS A 140 11.79 -10.09 -10.20
C LYS A 140 11.65 -9.07 -9.06
N ASN A 141 10.43 -8.91 -8.54
CA ASN A 141 10.12 -7.88 -7.54
C ASN A 141 10.18 -8.39 -6.09
N GLN A 142 10.46 -9.67 -5.87
CA GLN A 142 10.59 -10.23 -4.52
C GLN A 142 11.63 -9.50 -3.66
N ASN A 143 12.71 -9.02 -4.28
CA ASN A 143 13.82 -8.32 -3.62
C ASN A 143 13.90 -6.82 -3.95
N ARG A 144 12.84 -6.26 -4.55
CA ARG A 144 12.80 -4.86 -4.97
C ARG A 144 12.74 -3.94 -3.76
N LYS A 145 13.69 -3.01 -3.64
CA LYS A 145 13.77 -2.07 -2.51
C LYS A 145 13.30 -0.67 -2.89
N LEU A 146 12.46 -0.07 -2.05
CA LEU A 146 12.09 1.34 -2.09
C LEU A 146 13.08 2.16 -1.25
N ASP A 147 13.27 3.41 -1.64
CA ASP A 147 13.93 4.41 -0.78
C ASP A 147 12.92 4.92 0.25
N PHE A 148 13.24 4.72 1.53
CA PHE A 148 12.36 5.12 2.64
C PHE A 148 12.09 6.63 2.67
N ASN A 149 13.08 7.46 2.34
CA ASN A 149 12.89 8.92 2.34
C ASN A 149 11.93 9.34 1.23
N VAL A 150 12.00 8.68 0.07
CA VAL A 150 11.08 8.96 -1.04
C VAL A 150 9.66 8.46 -0.70
N THR A 151 9.51 7.29 -0.08
CA THR A 151 8.21 6.81 0.41
C THR A 151 7.62 7.76 1.46
N SER A 152 8.43 8.16 2.45
CA SER A 152 8.01 9.08 3.51
C SER A 152 7.56 10.43 2.96
N LYS A 153 8.32 10.98 2.01
CA LYS A 153 7.95 12.21 1.30
C LYS A 153 6.64 12.04 0.52
N THR A 154 6.47 10.91 -0.17
CA THR A 154 5.24 10.60 -0.92
C THR A 154 4.00 10.54 0.00
N ILE A 155 4.15 10.04 1.23
CA ILE A 155 3.07 10.05 2.23
C ILE A 155 2.80 11.47 2.72
N ALA A 156 3.85 12.22 3.06
CA ALA A 156 3.71 13.59 3.53
C ALA A 156 3.05 14.52 2.51
N GLU A 157 3.37 14.36 1.21
CA GLU A 157 2.74 15.10 0.12
C GLU A 157 1.27 14.71 -0.12
N ALA A 158 0.84 13.55 0.35
CA ALA A 158 -0.55 13.10 0.26
C ALA A 158 -1.45 13.64 1.37
N GLN A 159 -0.90 13.95 2.56
CA GLN A 159 -1.65 14.43 3.72
C GLN A 159 -2.57 15.62 3.42
N PRO A 160 -2.13 16.68 2.68
CA PRO A 160 -3.00 17.81 2.37
C PRO A 160 -4.27 17.46 1.60
N PHE A 161 -4.30 16.35 0.85
CA PHE A 161 -5.52 15.91 0.17
C PHE A 161 -6.55 15.36 1.16
N VAL A 162 -6.09 14.65 2.19
CA VAL A 162 -6.96 14.12 3.25
C VAL A 162 -7.44 15.24 4.16
N ASP A 163 -6.57 16.18 4.53
CA ASP A 163 -6.95 17.38 5.29
C ASP A 163 -8.08 18.15 4.58
N ARG A 164 -7.96 18.32 3.26
CA ARG A 164 -9.00 18.96 2.44
C ARG A 164 -10.28 18.14 2.38
N MET A 165 -10.20 16.81 2.31
CA MET A 165 -11.37 15.93 2.37
C MET A 165 -12.09 16.05 3.73
N VAL A 166 -11.35 16.06 4.85
CA VAL A 166 -11.88 16.28 6.20
C VAL A 166 -12.57 17.64 6.29
N ALA A 167 -11.93 18.70 5.80
CA ALA A 167 -12.51 20.03 5.78
C ALA A 167 -13.80 20.10 4.93
N LEU A 168 -13.87 19.37 3.82
CA LEU A 168 -15.10 19.25 3.03
C LEU A 168 -16.18 18.52 3.82
N ALA A 169 -15.83 17.40 4.47
CA ALA A 169 -16.77 16.62 5.28
C ALA A 169 -17.43 17.47 6.37
N GLN A 170 -16.65 18.32 7.06
CA GLN A 170 -17.14 19.21 8.12
C GLN A 170 -18.09 20.31 7.62
N LYS A 171 -18.01 20.69 6.34
CA LYS A 171 -18.87 21.73 5.75
C LYS A 171 -20.19 21.18 5.20
N ILE A 172 -20.32 19.86 5.05
CA ILE A 172 -21.55 19.23 4.54
C ILE A 172 -22.66 19.37 5.58
N GLY A 173 -23.79 19.94 5.17
CA GLY A 173 -24.92 20.31 6.03
C GLY A 173 -24.89 21.78 6.46
N GLU A 174 -23.72 22.43 6.42
CA GLU A 174 -23.53 23.79 6.95
C GLU A 174 -23.59 24.88 5.87
N ILE A 175 -23.22 24.56 4.62
CA ILE A 175 -23.17 25.54 3.51
C ILE A 175 -23.86 24.99 2.26
N GLU A 176 -23.93 25.79 1.19
CA GLU A 176 -24.56 25.34 -0.06
C GLU A 176 -23.82 24.18 -0.71
N SER A 177 -24.57 23.17 -1.18
CA SER A 177 -24.01 21.96 -1.78
C SER A 177 -23.13 22.24 -3.00
N ASP A 178 -23.49 23.23 -3.82
CA ASP A 178 -22.77 23.56 -5.05
C ASP A 178 -21.35 24.08 -4.78
N VAL A 179 -21.15 24.82 -3.68
CA VAL A 179 -19.83 25.30 -3.24
C VAL A 179 -18.94 24.11 -2.87
N ILE A 180 -19.45 23.19 -2.04
CA ILE A 180 -18.71 22.00 -1.60
C ILE A 180 -18.34 21.13 -2.81
N LEU A 181 -19.22 21.02 -3.81
CA LEU A 181 -18.98 20.22 -4.99
C LEU A 181 -17.98 20.85 -5.96
N ALA A 182 -17.95 22.17 -6.03
CA ALA A 182 -16.90 22.88 -6.76
C ALA A 182 -15.53 22.56 -6.13
N ASP A 183 -15.41 22.68 -4.81
CA ASP A 183 -14.18 22.37 -4.08
C ASP A 183 -13.80 20.88 -4.22
N ALA A 184 -14.79 19.97 -4.14
CA ALA A 184 -14.56 18.54 -4.33
C ALA A 184 -14.04 18.21 -5.74
N LYS A 185 -14.54 18.89 -6.79
CA LYS A 185 -14.02 18.72 -8.16
C LYS A 185 -12.57 19.16 -8.27
N VAL A 186 -12.20 20.27 -7.63
CA VAL A 186 -10.80 20.74 -7.59
C VAL A 186 -9.94 19.70 -6.88
N LEU A 187 -10.36 19.23 -5.71
CA LEU A 187 -9.63 18.21 -4.95
C LEU A 187 -9.45 16.91 -5.74
N ILE A 188 -10.49 16.44 -6.44
CA ILE A 188 -10.39 15.29 -7.34
C ILE A 188 -9.32 15.51 -8.40
N SER A 189 -9.31 16.68 -9.06
CA SER A 189 -8.33 16.99 -10.10
C SER A 189 -6.90 17.01 -9.56
N ASP A 190 -6.71 17.56 -8.36
CA ASP A 190 -5.39 17.62 -7.72
C ASP A 190 -4.88 16.23 -7.35
N ILE A 191 -5.75 15.37 -6.80
CA ILE A 191 -5.42 13.97 -6.49
C ILE A 191 -5.11 13.20 -7.77
N GLU A 192 -5.93 13.36 -8.82
CA GLU A 192 -5.70 12.69 -10.12
C GLU A 192 -4.35 13.09 -10.71
N LYS A 193 -4.00 14.38 -10.65
CA LYS A 193 -2.69 14.87 -11.07
C LYS A 193 -1.57 14.25 -10.22
N TYR A 194 -1.70 14.29 -8.90
CA TYR A 194 -0.68 13.74 -8.00
C TYR A 194 -0.44 12.24 -8.27
N ILE A 195 -1.50 11.45 -8.41
CA ILE A 195 -1.41 10.03 -8.73
C ILE A 195 -0.71 9.81 -10.08
N ALA A 196 -1.01 10.64 -11.09
CA ALA A 196 -0.47 10.51 -12.43
C ALA A 196 0.99 10.99 -12.57
N THR A 197 1.49 11.80 -11.64
CA THR A 197 2.83 12.40 -11.74
C THR A 197 3.82 11.91 -10.69
N THR A 198 3.37 11.24 -9.63
CA THR A 198 4.23 10.84 -8.52
C THR A 198 4.85 9.46 -8.77
N PRO A 199 6.18 9.35 -8.97
CA PRO A 199 6.80 8.11 -9.47
C PRO A 199 6.49 6.87 -8.63
N TYR A 200 6.51 6.97 -7.30
CA TYR A 200 6.23 5.83 -6.42
C TYR A 200 4.76 5.43 -6.46
N ILE A 201 3.84 6.38 -6.61
CA ILE A 201 2.42 6.06 -6.78
C ILE A 201 2.18 5.37 -8.14
N ILE A 202 2.80 5.87 -9.22
CA ILE A 202 2.74 5.23 -10.55
C ILE A 202 3.29 3.80 -10.48
N GLN A 203 4.40 3.62 -9.75
CA GLN A 203 5.00 2.31 -9.56
C GLN A 203 4.05 1.38 -8.78
N ALA A 204 3.48 1.81 -7.66
CA ALA A 204 2.51 1.01 -6.90
C ALA A 204 1.27 0.66 -7.74
N LEU A 205 0.76 1.59 -8.54
CA LEU A 205 -0.36 1.34 -9.46
C LEU A 205 -0.03 0.25 -10.47
N LYS A 206 1.18 0.30 -11.04
CA LYS A 206 1.65 -0.74 -11.95
C LYS A 206 1.75 -2.08 -11.22
N GLU A 207 2.44 -2.11 -10.08
CA GLU A 207 2.67 -3.34 -9.30
C GLU A 207 1.35 -4.01 -8.90
N ASN A 208 0.35 -3.24 -8.45
CA ASN A 208 -0.98 -3.74 -8.14
C ASN A 208 -1.78 -4.20 -9.38
N GLY A 209 -1.55 -3.56 -10.53
CA GLY A 209 -2.19 -3.91 -11.80
C GLY A 209 -1.68 -5.21 -12.42
N GLU A 210 -0.50 -5.69 -12.02
CA GLU A 210 0.08 -6.95 -12.51
C GLU A 210 -0.52 -8.18 -11.81
N VAL A 211 -1.19 -8.01 -10.66
CA VAL A 211 -1.78 -9.12 -9.90
C VAL A 211 -3.00 -9.67 -10.63
N PRO A 212 -2.98 -10.94 -11.09
CA PRO A 212 -4.12 -11.53 -11.79
C PRO A 212 -5.31 -11.70 -10.84
N HIS A 213 -6.52 -11.61 -11.36
CA HIS A 213 -7.71 -11.93 -10.58
C HIS A 213 -7.73 -13.41 -10.17
N ALA A 214 -7.76 -13.65 -8.85
CA ALA A 214 -7.58 -14.97 -8.24
C ALA A 214 -8.66 -16.01 -8.59
N ARG A 215 -9.83 -15.57 -9.06
CA ARG A 215 -11.07 -16.36 -9.08
C ARG A 215 -11.04 -17.64 -9.92
N TYR A 216 -9.97 -17.94 -10.65
CA TYR A 216 -9.91 -19.11 -11.52
C TYR A 216 -8.58 -19.88 -11.51
N ILE A 217 -7.55 -19.47 -10.77
CA ILE A 217 -6.17 -19.87 -11.08
C ILE A 217 -5.77 -21.27 -10.57
N THR A 218 -6.51 -21.85 -9.63
CA THR A 218 -6.19 -23.19 -9.07
C THR A 218 -7.02 -24.32 -9.65
N GLY A 219 -7.96 -24.06 -10.57
CA GLY A 219 -8.82 -25.12 -11.12
C GLY A 219 -9.84 -25.70 -10.13
N ASP A 220 -9.91 -25.21 -8.88
CA ASP A 220 -11.00 -25.54 -7.97
C ASP A 220 -12.26 -24.78 -8.41
N SER A 221 -13.16 -25.49 -9.07
CA SER A 221 -14.49 -25.00 -9.44
C SER A 221 -15.45 -24.87 -8.25
N ASP A 222 -15.04 -25.25 -7.03
CA ASP A 222 -15.94 -25.32 -5.87
C ASP A 222 -15.32 -24.67 -4.62
N ALA A 223 -15.46 -23.35 -4.51
CA ALA A 223 -15.56 -22.68 -3.21
C ALA A 223 -16.51 -21.50 -3.37
N MET A 224 -17.74 -21.70 -2.86
CA MET A 224 -18.88 -20.79 -2.91
C MET A 224 -18.58 -19.41 -2.34
#